data_AF-A0ABD7GPZ7-F1
#
_entry.id   AF-A0ABD7GPZ7-F1
#
_cell.length_a   1.000
_cell.length_b   1.000
_cell.length_c   1.000
_cell.angle_alpha   90.00
_cell.angle_beta   90.00
_cell.angle_gamma   90.00
#
_symmetry.space_group_name_H-M   'P 1'
#
loop_
_entity.id
_entity.type
_entity.pdbx_description
1 polymer ?
#
loop_
_entity_poly.entity_id
_entity_poly.type
_entity_poly.pdbx_seq_one_letter_code
_entity_poly.pdbx_strand_id
1 'polypeptide(L)' 'GKGIGRALLNHVQQRFPHLTLEVYQKNVRAVNFYHAQGFRIEDSAWQDDTQHPTWIMSWQADQTPLR' A
#
# COMPACT_ATOMS: atom_id res chain seq x y z
N GLY A 1 -9.37 14.21 -3.57
CA GLY A 1 -9.19 13.59 -4.90
C GLY A 1 -10.48 12.94 -5.37
N LYS A 2 -10.61 12.55 -6.64
CA LYS A 2 -11.84 11.99 -7.25
C LYS A 2 -12.15 10.53 -6.85
N GLY A 3 -11.54 9.99 -5.80
CA GLY A 3 -11.79 8.62 -5.32
C GLY A 3 -11.23 7.48 -6.17
N ILE A 4 -10.63 7.76 -7.33
CA ILE A 4 -10.18 6.73 -8.29
C ILE A 4 -9.19 5.73 -7.67
N GLY A 5 -8.20 6.20 -6.91
CA GLY A 5 -7.23 5.30 -6.27
C GLY A 5 -7.88 4.30 -5.31
N ARG A 6 -8.90 4.73 -4.56
CA ARG A 6 -9.67 3.84 -3.67
C ARG A 6 -10.52 2.86 -4.47
N ALA A 7 -11.15 3.30 -5.55
CA ALA A 7 -11.92 2.41 -6.41
C ALA A 7 -11.05 1.31 -7.04
N LEU A 8 -9.85 1.66 -7.49
CA LEU A 8 -8.87 0.70 -8.02
C LEU A 8 -8.42 -0.30 -6.95
N LEU A 9 -8.07 0.18 -5.75
CA LEU A 9 -7.67 -0.71 -4.66
C LEU A 9 -8.80 -1.66 -4.23
N ASN A 10 -10.03 -1.15 -4.09
CA ASN A 10 -11.17 -2.00 -3.79
C ASN A 10 -11.38 -3.11 -4.83
N HIS A 11 -11.22 -2.78 -6.12
CA HIS A 11 -11.37 -3.75 -7.20
C HIS A 11 -10.32 -4.88 -7.10
N VAL A 12 -9.06 -4.56 -6.83
CA VAL A 12 -8.00 -5.58 -6.72
C VAL A 12 -8.08 -6.36 -5.40
N GLN A 13 -8.46 -5.73 -4.28
CA GLN A 13 -8.66 -6.37 -2.98
C GLN A 13 -9.78 -7.43 -3.00
N GLN A 14 -10.78 -7.26 -3.86
CA GLN A 14 -11.84 -8.27 -4.07
C GLN A 14 -11.37 -9.50 -4.87
N ARG A 15 -10.24 -9.39 -5.58
CA ARG A 15 -9.78 -10.41 -6.53
C ARG A 15 -8.55 -11.16 -6.06
N PHE A 16 -7.74 -10.55 -5.21
CA PHE A 16 -6.51 -11.14 -4.69
C PHE A 16 -6.53 -11.16 -3.15
N PRO A 17 -6.20 -12.29 -2.51
CA PRO A 17 -6.21 -12.41 -1.05
C PRO A 17 -5.05 -11.64 -0.38
N HIS A 18 -4.02 -11.30 -1.16
CA HIS A 18 -2.81 -10.64 -0.69
C HIS A 18 -2.34 -9.63 -1.74
N LEU A 19 -1.90 -8.45 -1.29
CA LEU A 19 -1.33 -7.40 -2.12
C LEU A 19 -0.07 -6.86 -1.48
N THR A 20 0.96 -6.59 -2.29
CA THR A 20 2.17 -5.88 -1.87
C THR A 20 2.46 -4.72 -2.81
N LEU A 21 3.15 -3.71 -2.28
CA LEU A 21 3.64 -2.57 -3.03
C LEU A 21 4.90 -2.00 -2.38
N GLU A 22 5.64 -1.24 -3.17
CA GLU A 22 6.67 -0.35 -2.68
C GLU A 22 6.22 1.10 -2.79
N VAL A 23 6.54 1.89 -1.76
CA VAL A 23 6.27 3.33 -1.75
C VAL A 23 7.47 4.08 -1.16
N TYR A 24 7.92 5.13 -1.83
CA TYR A 24 8.98 5.98 -1.28
C TYR A 24 8.62 6.51 0.10
N GLN A 25 9.54 6.39 1.06
CA GLN A 25 9.29 6.84 2.44
C GLN A 25 8.97 8.33 2.50
N LYS A 26 9.57 9.14 1.62
CA LYS A 26 9.30 10.58 1.50
C LYS A 26 7.89 10.91 0.99
N ASN A 27 7.20 9.96 0.34
CA ASN A 27 5.83 10.15 -0.15
C ASN A 27 4.81 9.86 0.96
N VAL A 28 4.85 10.69 2.01
CA VAL A 28 4.00 10.57 3.20
C VAL A 28 2.51 10.53 2.84
N ARG A 29 2.10 11.24 1.77
CA ARG A 29 0.71 11.18 1.28
C ARG A 29 0.31 9.80 0.78
N ALA A 30 1.17 9.13 0.01
CA ALA A 30 0.90 7.78 -0.47
C ALA A 30 0.96 6.74 0.67
N VAL A 31 1.96 6.84 1.55
CA VAL A 31 2.09 5.98 2.73
C VAL A 31 0.80 6.04 3.58
N ASN A 32 0.34 7.24 3.92
CA ASN A 32 -0.89 7.43 4.69
C ASN A 32 -2.13 6.93 3.94
N PHE A 33 -2.16 7.09 2.61
CA PHE A 33 -3.26 6.57 1.79
C PHE A 33 -3.35 5.04 1.87
N TYR A 34 -2.23 4.33 1.71
CA TYR A 34 -2.20 2.87 1.80
C TYR A 34 -2.50 2.36 3.21
N HIS A 35 -1.98 3.02 4.26
CA HIS A 35 -2.39 2.73 5.64
C HIS A 35 -3.90 2.85 5.85
N ALA A 36 -4.52 3.91 5.33
CA ALA A 36 -5.97 4.11 5.43
C ALA A 36 -6.78 3.05 4.65
N GLN A 37 -6.16 2.35 3.68
CA GLN A 37 -6.76 1.21 2.98
C GLN A 37 -6.42 -0.14 3.64
N GLY A 38 -5.76 -0.14 4.81
CA GLY A 38 -5.45 -1.33 5.59
C GLY A 38 -4.08 -1.94 5.31
N PHE A 39 -3.24 -1.32 4.46
CA PHE A 39 -1.88 -1.79 4.27
C PHE A 39 -1.02 -1.52 5.50
N ARG A 40 -0.08 -2.42 5.79
CA ARG A 40 0.91 -2.32 6.88
C ARG A 40 2.31 -2.29 6.29
N ILE A 41 3.23 -1.61 6.95
CA ILE A 41 4.65 -1.64 6.58
C ILE A 41 5.21 -2.97 7.08
N GLU A 42 5.79 -3.76 6.20
CA GLU A 42 6.44 -5.03 6.54
C GLU A 42 7.97 -4.88 6.59
N ASP A 43 8.53 -4.06 5.69
CA ASP A 43 9.96 -3.89 5.55
C ASP A 43 10.31 -2.56 4.84
N SER A 44 11.61 -2.27 4.70
CA SER A 44 12.15 -1.21 3.85
C SER A 44 13.14 -1.75 2.84
N ALA A 45 13.20 -1.11 1.68
CA ALA A 45 14.23 -1.35 0.68
C ALA A 45 14.93 -0.05 0.29
N TRP A 46 16.17 -0.17 -0.18
CA TRP A 46 16.89 0.93 -0.80
C TRP A 46 16.69 0.86 -2.32
N GLN A 47 16.22 1.94 -2.95
CA GLN A 47 16.05 2.01 -4.39
C GLN A 47 17.31 2.61 -5.03
N ASP A 48 18.14 1.77 -5.65
CA ASP A 48 19.44 2.17 -6.20
C ASP A 48 19.34 3.26 -7.27
N ASP A 49 18.36 3.16 -8.18
CA ASP A 49 18.21 4.10 -9.30
C ASP A 49 17.89 5.52 -8.85
N THR A 50 17.16 5.67 -7.75
CA THR A 50 16.75 6.98 -7.22
C THR A 50 17.49 7.39 -5.95
N GLN A 51 18.33 6.50 -5.42
CA GLN A 51 19.05 6.68 -4.15
C GLN A 51 18.13 7.11 -3.00
N HIS A 52 16.98 6.45 -2.92
CA HIS A 52 15.96 6.77 -1.92
C HIS A 52 15.39 5.51 -1.27
N PRO A 53 15.08 5.56 0.03
CA PRO A 53 14.45 4.43 0.69
C PRO A 53 12.97 4.33 0.30
N THR A 54 12.48 3.09 0.22
CA THR A 54 11.07 2.73 0.06
C THR A 54 10.61 1.94 1.29
N TRP A 55 9.31 1.96 1.55
CA TRP A 55 8.63 0.97 2.38
C TRP A 55 8.05 -0.11 1.48
N ILE A 56 8.19 -1.36 1.89
CA ILE A 56 7.40 -2.48 1.38
C ILE A 56 6.16 -2.57 2.27
N MET A 57 4.99 -2.41 1.66
CA MET A 57 3.71 -2.47 2.37
C MET A 57 2.86 -3.63 1.88
N SER A 58 2.18 -4.31 2.81
CA SER A 58 1.33 -5.46 2.52
C SER A 58 -0.11 -5.26 3.01
N TRP A 59 -1.06 -5.89 2.33
CA TRP A 59 -2.45 -6.01 2.75
C TRP A 59 -2.92 -7.46 2.57
N GLN A 60 -3.67 -7.97 3.53
CA GLN A 60 -4.25 -9.32 3.51
C GLN A 60 -5.75 -9.28 3.81
N ALA A 61 -6.53 -10.08 3.08
CA ALA A 61 -7.98 -10.11 3.20
C ALA A 61 -8.48 -10.64 4.55
N ASP A 62 -7.72 -11.55 5.18
CA ASP A 62 -8.02 -12.17 6.48
C ASP A 62 -7.67 -11.29 7.68
N GLN A 63 -6.76 -10.33 7.52
CA GLN A 63 -6.36 -9.39 8.57
C GLN A 63 -7.22 -8.12 8.61
N THR A 64 -8.12 -7.94 7.63
CA THR A 64 -9.02 -6.79 7.56
C THR A 64 -10.36 -7.19 8.17
N PRO A 65 -10.80 -6.55 9.27
CA PRO A 65 -12.13 -6.80 9.81
C PRO A 65 -13.17 -6.57 8.70
N LEU A 66 -14.08 -7.53 8.50
CA LEU A 66 -15.26 -7.33 7.66
C LEU A 66 -15.96 -6.06 8.15
N ARG A 67 -16.12 -5.09 7.25
CA ARG A 67 -16.88 -3.86 7.52
C ARG A 67 -18.37 -4.15 7.62
#